data_AF-A0A517I0W4-F1
#
_entry.id   AF-A0A517I0W4-F1
#
_cell.length_a   1.000
_cell.length_b   1.000
_cell.length_c   1.000
_cell.angle_alpha   90.00
_cell.angle_beta   90.00
_cell.angle_gamma   90.00
#
_symmetry.space_group_name_H-M   'P 1'
#
loop_
_entity.id
_entity.type
_entity.pdbx_description
1 polymer ?
#
loop_
_entity_poly.entity_id
_entity_poly.type
_entity_poly.pdbx_seq_one_letter_code
_entity_poly.pdbx_strand_id
1 'polypeptide(L)'
;MIKKIAIGAIGLIILFLAGYAYSAQLEKERIELKVKSLAGHNLFLLVTTYQEIESKFNNETFNRESVSDIENKLVEVKAYSIVADSIVGNDYLQTITSSFQDIFTHLEKSHTKLELSKEQIQELVEIKSMMKELIDVIYQTYYDKSNDEGGSAELNIKDFSKVEALQKKITEYNNQMNKQP
;
A
#
# COMPACT_ATOMS: atom_id res chain seq x y z
N MET A 1 29.56 -44.66 37.53
CA MET A 1 29.76 -43.21 37.72
C MET A 1 29.71 -42.44 36.39
N ILE A 2 30.48 -42.85 35.38
CA ILE A 2 30.56 -42.20 34.05
C ILE A 2 29.21 -42.03 33.34
N LYS A 3 28.32 -43.05 33.37
CA LYS A 3 26.98 -42.97 32.76
C LYS A 3 26.08 -41.88 33.36
N LYS A 4 26.17 -41.60 34.67
CA LYS A 4 25.36 -40.56 35.33
C LYS A 4 25.82 -39.15 34.98
N ILE A 5 27.14 -38.97 34.81
CA ILE A 5 27.75 -37.71 34.38
C ILE A 5 27.38 -37.41 32.91
N ALA A 6 27.42 -38.42 32.05
CA ALA A 6 27.02 -38.28 30.65
C ALA A 6 25.54 -37.90 30.49
N ILE A 7 24.63 -38.50 31.26
CA ILE A 7 23.20 -38.16 31.25
C ILE A 7 22.95 -36.73 31.76
N GLY A 8 23.67 -36.31 32.81
CA GLY A 8 23.59 -34.92 33.31
C GLY A 8 24.10 -33.89 32.30
N ALA A 9 25.20 -34.20 31.59
CA ALA A 9 25.74 -33.34 30.55
C ALA A 9 24.81 -33.22 29.33
N ILE A 10 24.19 -34.32 28.91
CA ILE A 10 23.19 -34.32 27.82
C ILE A 10 21.96 -33.50 28.22
N GLY A 11 21.47 -33.65 29.46
CA GLY A 11 20.34 -32.87 29.97
C GLY A 11 20.62 -31.35 29.96
N LEU A 12 21.83 -30.95 30.34
CA LEU A 12 22.27 -29.54 30.26
C LEU A 12 22.31 -29.03 28.82
N ILE A 13 22.85 -29.80 27.89
CA ILE A 13 22.90 -29.42 26.46
C ILE A 13 21.49 -29.22 25.91
N ILE A 14 20.55 -30.12 26.22
CA ILE A 14 19.15 -30.00 25.79
C ILE A 14 18.50 -28.73 26.36
N LEU A 15 18.74 -28.41 27.64
CA LEU A 15 18.23 -27.18 28.26
C LEU A 15 18.81 -25.92 27.61
N PHE A 16 20.11 -25.91 27.28
CA PHE A 16 20.72 -24.81 26.55
C PHE A 16 20.13 -24.63 25.15
N LEU A 17 19.91 -25.73 24.42
CA LEU A 17 19.30 -25.69 23.08
C LEU A 17 17.83 -25.22 23.15
N ALA A 18 17.07 -25.66 24.15
CA ALA A 18 15.70 -25.21 24.35
C ALA A 18 15.63 -23.71 24.70
N GLY A 19 16.53 -23.23 25.58
CA GLY A 19 16.64 -21.81 25.91
C GLY A 19 17.04 -20.95 24.70
N TYR A 20 17.97 -21.43 23.88
CA TYR A 20 18.36 -20.78 22.63
C TYR A 20 17.19 -20.73 21.63
N ALA A 21 16.50 -21.86 21.42
CA ALA A 21 15.34 -21.93 20.54
C ALA A 21 14.22 -20.98 20.99
N TYR A 22 13.95 -20.89 22.29
CA TYR A 22 12.98 -19.96 22.85
C TYR A 22 13.38 -18.49 22.65
N SER A 23 14.65 -18.16 22.88
CA SER A 23 15.17 -16.80 22.62
C SER A 23 15.05 -16.41 21.15
N ALA A 24 15.39 -17.33 20.23
CA ALA A 24 15.28 -17.11 18.80
C ALA A 24 13.81 -16.93 18.36
N GLN A 25 12.90 -17.69 18.97
CA GLN A 25 11.46 -17.54 18.74
C GLN A 25 10.94 -16.17 19.20
N LEU A 26 11.31 -15.73 20.40
CA LEU A 26 10.92 -14.40 20.90
C LEU A 26 11.45 -13.26 20.03
N GLU A 27 12.68 -13.39 19.54
CA GLU A 27 13.27 -12.40 18.63
C GLU A 27 12.53 -12.35 17.30
N LYS A 28 12.18 -13.52 16.74
CA LYS A 28 11.37 -13.64 15.53
C LYS A 28 10.00 -12.97 15.72
N GLU A 29 9.27 -13.28 16.78
CA GLU A 29 7.96 -12.68 17.08
C GLU A 29 8.06 -11.15 17.21
N ARG A 30 9.12 -10.65 17.87
CA ARG A 30 9.36 -9.20 17.98
C ARG A 30 9.61 -8.55 16.62
N ILE A 31 10.39 -9.20 15.75
CA ILE A 31 10.66 -8.70 14.39
C ILE A 31 9.37 -8.70 13.57
N GLU A 32 8.60 -9.78 13.60
CA GLU A 32 7.31 -9.88 12.90
C GLU A 32 6.34 -8.78 13.33
N LEU A 33 6.21 -8.51 14.64
CA LEU A 33 5.38 -7.42 15.14
C LEU A 33 5.84 -6.04 14.64
N LYS A 34 7.16 -5.78 14.60
CA LYS A 34 7.71 -4.53 14.08
C LYS A 34 7.41 -4.37 12.59
N VAL A 35 7.59 -5.43 11.80
CA VAL A 35 7.30 -5.43 10.36
C VAL A 35 5.80 -5.25 10.11
N LYS A 36 4.94 -5.93 10.88
CA LYS A 36 3.48 -5.77 10.82
C LYS A 36 3.04 -4.35 11.13
N SER A 37 3.63 -3.75 12.17
CA SER A 37 3.38 -2.36 12.55
C SER A 37 3.84 -1.38 11.45
N LEU A 38 5.02 -1.62 10.87
CA LEU A 38 5.53 -0.78 9.78
C LEU A 38 4.66 -0.87 8.52
N ALA A 39 4.26 -2.07 8.11
CA ALA A 39 3.33 -2.27 7.00
C ALA A 39 1.99 -1.61 7.28
N GLY A 40 1.40 -1.86 8.46
CA GLY A 40 0.12 -1.27 8.84
C GLY A 40 0.15 0.26 8.89
N HIS A 41 1.23 0.85 9.40
CA HIS A 41 1.39 2.30 9.42
C HIS A 41 1.49 2.89 8.01
N ASN A 42 2.29 2.29 7.12
CA ASN A 42 2.43 2.79 5.75
C ASN A 42 1.14 2.59 4.93
N LEU A 43 0.44 1.47 5.10
CA LEU A 43 -0.87 1.25 4.48
C LEU A 43 -1.90 2.25 4.99
N PHE A 44 -1.89 2.55 6.30
CA PHE A 44 -2.75 3.58 6.87
C PHE A 44 -2.46 4.95 6.25
N LEU A 45 -1.21 5.39 6.23
CA LEU A 45 -0.82 6.67 5.64
C LEU A 45 -1.22 6.75 4.16
N LEU A 46 -0.94 5.70 3.40
CA LEU A 46 -1.32 5.57 2.00
C LEU A 46 -2.83 5.75 1.81
N VAL A 47 -3.65 5.01 2.56
CA VAL A 47 -5.12 5.08 2.45
C VAL A 47 -5.64 6.46 2.86
N THR A 48 -5.14 7.02 3.97
CA THR A 48 -5.58 8.35 4.42
C THR A 48 -5.20 9.44 3.42
N THR A 49 -4.02 9.37 2.82
CA THR A 49 -3.62 10.35 1.80
C THR A 49 -4.45 10.19 0.52
N TYR A 50 -4.81 8.98 0.11
CA TYR A 50 -5.75 8.78 -1.01
C TYR A 50 -7.14 9.33 -0.69
N GLN A 51 -7.65 9.18 0.54
CA GLN A 51 -8.93 9.78 0.96
C GLN A 51 -8.87 11.31 0.94
N GLU A 52 -7.75 11.90 1.37
CA GLU A 52 -7.52 13.35 1.27
C GLU A 52 -7.49 13.81 -0.19
N ILE A 53 -6.84 13.07 -1.08
CA ILE A 53 -6.86 13.35 -2.52
C ILE A 53 -8.29 13.24 -3.07
N GLU A 54 -9.01 12.16 -2.74
CA GLU A 54 -10.40 11.93 -3.19
C GLU A 54 -11.34 13.09 -2.81
N SER A 55 -11.14 13.67 -1.63
CA SER A 55 -11.91 14.81 -1.14
C SER A 55 -11.75 16.09 -1.98
N LYS A 56 -10.67 16.18 -2.77
CA LYS A 56 -10.38 17.34 -3.64
C LYS A 56 -11.09 17.31 -4.98
N PHE A 57 -11.67 16.17 -5.37
CA PHE A 57 -12.46 16.05 -6.60
C PHE A 57 -13.86 16.65 -6.50
N ASN A 58 -14.05 17.71 -5.70
CA ASN A 58 -15.26 18.50 -5.78
C ASN A 58 -15.18 19.40 -7.02
N ASN A 59 -16.07 19.16 -7.99
CA ASN A 59 -16.05 19.78 -9.31
C ASN A 59 -16.04 21.31 -9.28
N GLU A 60 -16.61 21.93 -8.25
CA GLU A 60 -16.66 23.40 -8.10
C GLU A 60 -15.31 24.02 -7.69
N THR A 61 -14.41 23.22 -7.10
CA THR A 61 -13.13 23.69 -6.56
C THR A 61 -11.91 23.11 -7.26
N PHE A 62 -12.09 22.10 -8.12
CA PHE A 62 -10.99 21.44 -8.81
C PHE A 62 -10.36 22.38 -9.85
N ASN A 63 -9.12 22.79 -9.56
CA ASN A 63 -8.36 23.73 -10.38
C ASN A 63 -6.89 23.28 -10.47
N ARG A 64 -6.04 24.08 -11.13
CA ARG A 64 -4.61 23.76 -11.26
C ARG A 64 -3.88 23.63 -9.91
N GLU A 65 -4.23 24.44 -8.92
CA GLU A 65 -3.67 24.32 -7.56
C GLU A 65 -4.06 22.99 -6.92
N SER A 66 -5.29 22.53 -7.16
CA SER A 66 -5.74 21.20 -6.73
C SER A 66 -4.90 20.08 -7.36
N VAL A 67 -4.58 20.19 -8.66
CA VAL A 67 -3.71 19.22 -9.35
C VAL A 67 -2.31 19.18 -8.73
N SER A 68 -1.68 20.35 -8.52
CA SER A 68 -0.32 20.43 -7.95
C SER A 68 -0.26 19.89 -6.52
N ASP A 69 -1.27 20.18 -5.69
CA ASP A 69 -1.34 19.61 -4.33
C ASP A 69 -1.54 18.08 -4.35
N ILE A 70 -2.31 17.56 -5.31
CA ILE A 70 -2.48 16.12 -5.48
C ILE A 70 -1.17 15.45 -5.91
N GLU A 71 -0.41 16.05 -6.84
CA GLU A 71 0.89 15.52 -7.25
C GLU A 71 1.86 15.41 -6.07
N ASN A 72 1.93 16.44 -5.21
CA ASN A 72 2.75 16.40 -3.99
C ASN A 72 2.32 15.26 -3.07
N LYS A 73 1.01 15.10 -2.83
CA LYS A 73 0.49 13.98 -2.02
C LYS A 73 0.81 12.63 -2.64
N LEU A 74 0.77 12.49 -3.97
CA LEU A 74 1.12 11.24 -4.65
C LEU A 74 2.61 10.89 -4.49
N VAL A 75 3.50 11.86 -4.30
CA VAL A 75 4.91 11.59 -3.94
C VAL A 75 4.99 10.92 -2.56
N GLU A 76 4.24 11.41 -1.58
CA GLU A 76 4.17 10.79 -0.24
C GLU A 76 3.60 9.38 -0.31
N VAL A 77 2.47 9.22 -1.00
CA VAL A 77 1.81 7.92 -1.24
C VAL A 77 2.79 6.93 -1.86
N LYS A 78 3.64 7.36 -2.80
CA LYS A 78 4.62 6.49 -3.45
C LYS A 78 5.66 5.97 -2.45
N ALA A 79 6.14 6.84 -1.56
CA ALA A 79 7.07 6.42 -0.51
C ALA A 79 6.45 5.38 0.42
N TYR A 80 5.19 5.59 0.85
CA TYR A 80 4.47 4.62 1.68
C TYR A 80 4.22 3.30 0.93
N SER A 81 3.88 3.38 -0.35
CA SER A 81 3.65 2.21 -1.22
C SER A 81 4.90 1.34 -1.33
N ILE A 82 6.07 1.95 -1.58
CA ILE A 82 7.36 1.24 -1.68
C ILE A 82 7.64 0.44 -0.40
N VAL A 83 7.38 1.01 0.78
CA VAL A 83 7.60 0.32 2.05
C VAL A 83 6.64 -0.85 2.21
N ALA A 84 5.34 -0.65 1.94
CA ALA A 84 4.33 -1.71 2.03
C ALA A 84 4.64 -2.86 1.08
N ASP A 85 4.87 -2.54 -0.21
CA ASP A 85 5.18 -3.48 -1.29
C ASP A 85 6.46 -4.27 -0.99
N SER A 86 7.52 -3.62 -0.48
CA SER A 86 8.76 -4.28 -0.10
C SER A 86 8.58 -5.27 1.05
N ILE A 87 7.66 -5.01 1.98
CA ILE A 87 7.40 -5.90 3.12
C ILE A 87 6.64 -7.15 2.66
N VAL A 88 5.66 -6.99 1.77
CA VAL A 88 4.84 -8.11 1.29
C VAL A 88 5.40 -8.81 0.04
N GLY A 89 6.46 -8.26 -0.56
CA GLY A 89 7.20 -8.86 -1.66
C GLY A 89 6.55 -8.69 -3.04
N ASN A 90 5.98 -7.52 -3.35
CA ASN A 90 5.45 -7.19 -4.69
C ASN A 90 5.78 -5.73 -5.07
N ASP A 91 5.14 -5.20 -6.13
CA ASP A 91 5.27 -3.81 -6.61
C ASP A 91 3.95 -3.17 -7.05
N TYR A 92 2.81 -3.73 -6.63
CA TYR A 92 1.50 -3.34 -7.14
C TYR A 92 1.12 -1.91 -6.74
N LEU A 93 1.28 -1.53 -5.46
CA LEU A 93 0.85 -0.23 -4.97
C LEU A 93 1.71 0.89 -5.55
N GLN A 94 3.04 0.72 -5.58
CA GLN A 94 3.94 1.73 -6.14
C GLN A 94 3.72 1.94 -7.64
N THR A 95 3.34 0.90 -8.38
CA THR A 95 3.01 0.98 -9.80
C THR A 95 1.68 1.71 -10.02
N ILE A 96 0.68 1.43 -9.19
CA ILE A 96 -0.59 2.16 -9.19
C ILE A 96 -0.37 3.64 -8.90
N THR A 97 0.40 3.97 -7.86
CA THR A 97 0.69 5.37 -7.52
C THR A 97 1.45 6.07 -8.64
N SER A 98 2.42 5.40 -9.27
CA SER A 98 3.14 5.97 -10.42
C SER A 98 2.19 6.26 -11.59
N SER A 99 1.24 5.36 -11.86
CA SER A 99 0.22 5.59 -12.90
C SER A 99 -0.68 6.78 -12.57
N PHE A 100 -1.06 6.97 -11.30
CA PHE A 100 -1.78 8.17 -10.89
C PHE A 100 -0.93 9.43 -11.03
N GLN A 101 0.36 9.39 -10.70
CA GLN A 101 1.25 10.54 -10.92
C GLN A 101 1.26 10.95 -12.40
N ASP A 102 1.41 10.00 -13.31
CA ASP A 102 1.38 10.27 -14.75
C ASP A 102 0.05 10.89 -15.21
N ILE A 103 -1.08 10.35 -14.71
CA ILE A 103 -2.42 10.88 -14.98
C ILE A 103 -2.53 12.35 -14.52
N PHE A 104 -2.09 12.67 -13.31
CA PHE A 104 -2.18 14.03 -12.78
C PHE A 104 -1.24 15.00 -13.48
N THR A 105 -0.04 14.55 -13.87
CA THR A 105 0.87 15.34 -14.70
C THR A 105 0.29 15.60 -16.10
N HIS A 106 -0.49 14.65 -16.65
CA HIS A 106 -1.23 14.89 -17.88
C HIS A 106 -2.34 15.94 -17.68
N LEU A 107 -3.12 15.82 -16.60
CA LEU A 107 -4.17 16.80 -16.26
C LEU A 107 -3.60 18.20 -16.04
N GLU A 108 -2.44 18.33 -15.39
CA GLU A 108 -1.81 19.64 -15.18
C GLU A 108 -1.48 20.34 -16.51
N LYS A 109 -1.02 19.56 -17.50
CA LYS A 109 -0.68 20.06 -18.83
C LYS A 109 -1.93 20.41 -19.65
N SER A 110 -3.02 19.67 -19.50
CA SER A 110 -4.26 19.90 -20.25
C SER A 110 -5.12 21.02 -19.64
N HIS A 111 -5.00 21.28 -18.33
CA HIS A 111 -5.72 22.34 -17.60
C HIS A 111 -5.11 23.74 -17.83
N THR A 112 -5.30 24.27 -19.04
CA THR A 112 -4.92 25.65 -19.42
C THR A 112 -6.05 26.67 -19.23
N LYS A 113 -7.27 26.22 -18.95
CA LYS A 113 -8.48 27.06 -18.87
C LYS A 113 -9.10 27.03 -17.47
N LEU A 114 -9.86 28.07 -17.16
CA LEU A 114 -10.56 28.25 -15.86
C LEU A 114 -11.74 27.29 -15.66
N GLU A 115 -12.36 26.80 -16.74
CA GLU A 115 -13.51 25.89 -16.68
C GLU A 115 -13.17 24.54 -17.30
N LEU A 116 -13.61 23.48 -16.63
CA LEU A 116 -13.46 22.10 -17.07
C LEU A 116 -14.41 21.81 -18.24
N SER A 117 -13.89 21.19 -19.29
CA SER A 117 -14.71 20.61 -20.34
C SER A 117 -15.50 19.41 -19.82
N LYS A 118 -16.56 19.02 -20.55
CA LYS A 118 -17.34 17.81 -20.23
C LYS A 118 -16.48 16.53 -20.22
N GLU A 119 -15.49 16.46 -21.10
CA GLU A 119 -14.54 15.34 -21.18
C GLU A 119 -13.66 15.29 -19.94
N GLN A 120 -13.09 16.43 -19.52
CA GLN A 120 -12.30 16.53 -18.29
C GLN A 120 -13.11 16.19 -17.03
N ILE A 121 -14.38 16.60 -16.97
CA ILE A 121 -15.27 16.21 -15.86
C ILE A 121 -15.44 14.68 -15.84
N GLN A 122 -15.62 14.05 -17.00
CA GLN A 122 -15.76 12.60 -17.09
C GLN A 122 -14.48 11.87 -16.66
N GLU A 123 -13.31 12.36 -17.07
CA GLU A 123 -12.00 11.84 -16.64
C GLU A 123 -11.85 11.90 -15.12
N LEU A 124 -12.16 13.06 -14.51
CA LEU A 124 -12.09 13.23 -13.07
C LEU A 124 -13.01 12.27 -12.31
N VAL A 125 -14.21 12.00 -12.84
CA VAL A 125 -15.14 11.01 -12.27
C VAL A 125 -14.56 9.60 -12.33
N GLU A 126 -13.93 9.21 -13.44
CA GLU A 126 -13.27 7.91 -13.58
C GLU A 126 -12.06 7.76 -12.64
N ILE A 127 -11.20 8.78 -12.58
CA ILE A 127 -10.03 8.79 -11.69
C ILE A 127 -10.48 8.67 -10.22
N LYS A 128 -11.48 9.46 -9.82
CA LYS A 128 -12.07 9.38 -8.48
C LYS A 128 -12.61 7.98 -8.18
N SER A 129 -13.31 7.37 -9.14
CA SER A 129 -13.83 6.00 -8.98
C SER A 129 -12.69 4.99 -8.79
N MET A 130 -11.60 5.10 -9.56
CA MET A 130 -10.45 4.20 -9.42
C MET A 130 -9.70 4.39 -8.09
N MET A 131 -9.61 5.61 -7.57
CA MET A 131 -9.03 5.86 -6.24
C MET A 131 -9.87 5.25 -5.13
N LYS A 132 -11.21 5.36 -5.22
CA LYS A 132 -12.11 4.72 -4.27
C LYS A 132 -12.00 3.19 -4.32
N GLU A 133 -11.97 2.63 -5.52
CA GLU A 133 -11.77 1.19 -5.73
C GLU A 133 -10.41 0.73 -5.17
N LEU A 134 -9.36 1.55 -5.29
CA LEU A 134 -8.05 1.26 -4.71
C LEU A 134 -8.11 1.16 -3.19
N ILE A 135 -8.74 2.14 -2.52
CA ILE A 135 -8.90 2.11 -1.06
C ILE A 135 -9.59 0.82 -0.62
N ASP A 136 -10.68 0.44 -1.29
CA ASP A 136 -11.42 -0.79 -0.99
C ASP A 136 -10.57 -2.04 -1.21
N VAL A 137 -9.81 -2.11 -2.31
CA VAL A 137 -8.93 -3.25 -2.62
C VAL A 137 -7.78 -3.35 -1.61
N ILE A 138 -7.24 -2.23 -1.13
CA ILE A 138 -6.20 -2.23 -0.10
C ILE A 138 -6.73 -2.88 1.18
N TYR A 139 -7.89 -2.45 1.69
CA TYR A 139 -8.51 -3.05 2.87
C TYR A 139 -8.79 -4.54 2.69
N GLN A 140 -9.21 -4.97 1.50
CA GLN A 140 -9.53 -6.37 1.25
C GLN A 140 -8.31 -7.29 1.10
N THR A 141 -7.16 -6.74 0.72
CA THR A 141 -5.96 -7.49 0.34
C THR A 141 -4.89 -7.45 1.43
N TYR A 142 -4.70 -6.30 2.06
CA TYR A 142 -3.55 -6.03 2.94
C TYR A 142 -3.91 -5.96 4.42
N TYR A 143 -5.19 -6.02 4.79
CA TYR A 143 -5.62 -5.97 6.18
C TYR A 143 -6.22 -7.30 6.64
N ASP A 144 -5.91 -7.66 7.88
CA ASP A 144 -6.39 -8.86 8.53
C ASP A 144 -7.91 -8.77 8.78
N LYS A 145 -8.67 -9.59 8.05
CA LYS A 145 -10.14 -9.65 8.13
C LYS A 145 -10.67 -10.21 9.44
N SER A 146 -9.82 -10.85 10.24
CA SER A 146 -10.18 -11.38 11.56
C SER A 146 -10.01 -10.36 12.68
N ASN A 147 -9.38 -9.21 12.37
CA ASN A 147 -9.32 -8.10 13.29
C ASN A 147 -10.52 -7.19 13.04
N ASP A 148 -11.51 -7.24 13.94
CA ASP A 148 -12.75 -6.45 13.85
C ASP A 148 -12.50 -4.93 13.82
N GLU A 149 -11.35 -4.47 14.33
CA GLU A 149 -10.96 -3.05 14.29
C GLU A 149 -10.24 -2.68 12.97
N GLY A 150 -9.99 -3.65 12.08
CA GLY A 150 -9.29 -3.45 10.81
C GLY A 150 -7.87 -2.88 10.96
N GLY A 151 -7.30 -2.92 12.17
CA GLY A 151 -6.10 -2.18 12.52
C GLY A 151 -4.77 -2.89 12.21
N SER A 152 -4.80 -4.12 11.70
CA SER A 152 -3.59 -4.94 11.54
C SER A 152 -3.33 -5.33 10.10
N ALA A 153 -2.15 -5.01 9.58
CA ALA A 153 -1.73 -5.44 8.26
C ALA A 153 -1.49 -6.95 8.20
N GLU A 154 -1.90 -7.59 7.12
CA GLU A 154 -1.59 -8.99 6.83
C GLU A 154 -0.24 -9.09 6.11
N LEU A 155 0.72 -9.80 6.72
CA LEU A 155 2.04 -10.00 6.11
C LEU A 155 2.07 -11.19 5.14
N ASN A 156 1.18 -12.16 5.33
CA ASN A 156 1.15 -13.42 4.57
C ASN A 156 -0.03 -13.44 3.61
N ILE A 157 -0.05 -12.49 2.67
CA ILE A 157 -1.13 -12.35 1.69
C ILE A 157 -1.06 -13.49 0.68
N LYS A 158 -2.16 -14.20 0.50
CA LYS A 158 -2.25 -15.37 -0.40
C LYS A 158 -2.75 -15.03 -1.80
N ASP A 159 -3.42 -13.90 -1.96
CA ASP A 159 -4.10 -13.54 -3.20
C ASP A 159 -3.99 -12.02 -3.45
N PHE A 160 -3.25 -11.66 -4.50
CA PHE A 160 -3.10 -10.28 -4.98
C PHE A 160 -3.95 -9.99 -6.22
N SER A 161 -4.77 -10.93 -6.69
CA SER A 161 -5.46 -10.82 -7.98
C SER A 161 -6.30 -9.55 -8.13
N LYS A 162 -6.92 -9.07 -7.04
CA LYS A 162 -7.71 -7.83 -7.05
C LYS A 162 -6.85 -6.59 -7.25
N VAL A 163 -5.72 -6.51 -6.56
CA VAL A 163 -4.81 -5.35 -6.69
C VAL A 163 -4.09 -5.37 -8.04
N GLU A 164 -3.74 -6.56 -8.53
CA GLU A 164 -3.18 -6.75 -9.88
C GLU A 164 -4.16 -6.32 -10.97
N ALA A 165 -5.42 -6.76 -10.87
CA ALA A 165 -6.47 -6.36 -11.82
C ALA A 165 -6.69 -4.85 -11.83
N LEU A 166 -6.69 -4.22 -10.64
CA LEU A 166 -6.83 -2.78 -10.53
C LEU A 166 -5.59 -2.04 -11.08
N GLN A 167 -4.38 -2.54 -10.81
CA GLN A 167 -3.15 -1.99 -11.41
C GLN A 167 -3.25 -2.00 -12.93
N LYS A 168 -3.65 -3.13 -13.52
CA LYS A 168 -3.80 -3.26 -14.96
C LYS A 168 -4.81 -2.26 -15.51
N LYS A 169 -5.99 -2.13 -14.88
CA LYS A 169 -7.03 -1.16 -15.24
C LYS A 169 -6.50 0.28 -15.24
N ILE A 170 -5.82 0.70 -14.17
CA ILE A 170 -5.28 2.06 -14.05
C ILE A 170 -4.16 2.31 -15.07
N THR A 171 -3.29 1.31 -15.30
CA THR A 171 -2.22 1.38 -16.29
C THR A 171 -2.79 1.52 -17.70
N GLU A 172 -3.83 0.75 -18.04
CA GLU A 172 -4.54 0.84 -19.32
C GLU A 172 -5.19 2.21 -19.51
N TYR A 173 -5.82 2.75 -18.47
CA TYR A 173 -6.39 4.10 -18.48
C TYR A 173 -5.33 5.19 -18.71
N ASN A 174 -4.23 5.15 -17.96
CA ASN A 174 -3.10 6.07 -18.14
C ASN A 174 -2.55 6.02 -19.58
N ASN A 175 -2.42 4.82 -20.15
CA ASN A 175 -1.99 4.63 -21.52
C ASN A 175 -2.98 5.19 -22.56
N GLN A 176 -4.28 5.22 -22.26
CA GLN A 176 -5.29 5.80 -23.15
C GLN A 176 -5.21 7.33 -23.14
N MET A 177 -5.07 7.95 -21.96
CA MET A 177 -4.90 9.41 -21.84
C MET A 177 -3.64 9.90 -22.57
N ASN A 178 -2.52 9.19 -22.44
CA ASN A 178 -1.27 9.55 -23.10
C ASN A 178 -1.25 9.29 -24.63
N LYS A 179 -2.26 8.63 -25.19
CA LYS A 179 -2.42 8.40 -26.64
C LYS A 179 -3.36 9.40 -27.31
N GLN A 180 -4.06 10.23 -26.56
CA GLN A 180 -4.89 11.29 -27.13
C GLN A 180 -3.98 12.44 -27.61
N PRO A 181 -4.08 12.85 -28.88
CA PRO A 181 -3.20 13.85 -29.50
C PRO A 181 -3.43 15.28 -28.98
#